data_AF-A0A074ZTF2-F1
#
_entry.id   AF-A0A074ZTF2-F1
#
_cell.length_a   1.000
_cell.length_b   1.000
_cell.length_c   1.000
_cell.angle_alpha   90.00
_cell.angle_beta   90.00
_cell.angle_gamma   90.00
#
_symmetry.space_group_name_H-M   'P 1'
#
loop_
_entity.id
_entity.type
_entity.pdbx_description
1 polymer ?
#
loop_
_entity_poly.entity_id
_entity_poly.type
_entity_poly.pdbx_seq_one_letter_code
_entity_poly.pdbx_strand_id
1 'polypeptide(L)' 'CSSQFIVDYYGAFYVDKTISICMEYMDAGGLDTLLPTVGRFPEPIIVLIADSVTQGLLFLWQELHIL' A
#
# COMPACT_ATOMS: atom_id res chain seq x y z
N CYS A 1 -9.19 10.09 5.91
CA CYS A 1 -7.75 9.80 6.08
C CYS A 1 -7.18 9.46 4.73
N SER A 2 -6.73 10.48 3.99
CA SER A 2 -6.17 10.32 2.65
C SER A 2 -4.70 10.70 2.73
N SER A 3 -3.82 9.73 2.59
CA SER A 3 -2.38 9.92 2.46
C SER A 3 -1.97 9.38 1.10
N GLN A 4 -1.07 10.05 0.40
CA GLN A 4 -0.56 9.58 -0.89
C GLN A 4 0.22 8.25 -0.80
N PHE A 5 0.54 7.81 0.42
CA PHE A 5 1.32 6.59 0.70
C PHE A 5 0.47 5.45 1.26
N ILE A 6 -0.85 5.64 1.39
CA ILE A 6 -1.78 4.64 1.92
C ILE A 6 -2.87 4.40 0.88
N VAL A 7 -3.12 3.12 0.59
CA VAL A 7 -4.15 2.69 -0.34
C VAL A 7 -5.52 3.17 0.14
N ASP A 8 -6.21 3.94 -0.71
CA ASP A 8 -7.53 4.49 -0.38
C ASP A 8 -8.56 3.38 -0.13
N TYR A 9 -9.39 3.58 0.89
CA TYR A 9 -10.41 2.63 1.34
C TYR A 9 -11.81 3.11 0.96
N TYR A 10 -12.59 2.23 0.32
CA TYR A 10 -13.96 2.53 -0.10
C TYR A 10 -15.03 1.92 0.82
N GLY A 11 -14.74 0.80 1.46
CA GLY A 11 -15.70 0.12 2.33
C GLY A 11 -15.36 -1.34 2.58
N ALA A 12 -16.02 -1.92 3.58
CA ALA A 12 -15.93 -3.34 3.88
C ALA A 12 -17.33 -3.85 4.21
N PHE A 13 -17.66 -5.03 3.70
CA PHE A 13 -18.97 -5.63 3.88
C PHE A 13 -18.86 -7.13 4.15
N TYR A 14 -19.84 -7.66 4.86
CA TYR A 14 -19.93 -9.06 5.21
C TYR A 14 -21.11 -9.71 4.48
N VAL A 15 -20.81 -10.66 3.61
CA VAL A 15 -21.80 -11.40 2.80
C VAL A 15 -21.40 -12.87 2.81
N ASP A 16 -22.38 -13.75 3.04
CA ASP A 16 -22.21 -15.22 2.96
C ASP A 16 -21.00 -15.77 3.73
N LYS A 17 -20.78 -15.27 4.96
CA LYS A 17 -19.64 -15.65 5.82
C LYS A 17 -18.27 -15.18 5.34
N THR A 18 -18.21 -14.29 4.37
CA THR A 18 -16.98 -13.67 3.86
C THR A 18 -16.97 -12.18 4.14
N ILE A 19 -15.83 -11.68 4.63
CA ILE A 19 -15.57 -10.23 4.72
C ILE A 19 -14.89 -9.80 3.43
N SER A 20 -15.50 -8.88 2.71
CA SER A 20 -14.93 -8.25 1.51
C SER A 20 -14.49 -6.84 1.86
N ILE A 21 -13.26 -6.48 1.47
CA ILE A 21 -12.69 -5.14 1.67
C ILE A 21 -12.46 -4.54 0.29
N CYS A 22 -13.06 -3.38 0.05
CA CYS A 22 -12.93 -2.61 -1.17
C CYS A 22 -11.95 -1.45 -0.96
N MET A 23 -10.94 -1.40 -1.80
CA MET A 23 -9.85 -0.44 -1.77
C MET A 23 -9.52 0.01 -3.20
N GLU A 24 -8.74 1.08 -3.35
CA GLU A 24 -8.31 1.54 -4.67
C GLU A 24 -7.57 0.44 -5.44
N TYR A 25 -7.73 0.44 -6.76
CA TYR A 25 -7.09 -0.53 -7.62
C TYR A 25 -5.74 0.00 -8.10
N MET A 26 -4.67 -0.66 -7.67
CA MET A 26 -3.30 -0.38 -8.11
C MET A 26 -3.03 -1.17 -9.39
N ASP A 27 -3.07 -0.48 -10.54
CA ASP A 27 -2.90 -1.05 -11.88
C ASP A 27 -1.54 -1.75 -12.09
N ALA A 28 -0.49 -1.25 -11.46
CA ALA A 28 0.83 -1.86 -11.45
C ALA A 28 0.94 -3.13 -10.57
N GLY A 29 -0.04 -3.39 -9.71
CA GLY A 29 -0.01 -4.48 -8.73
C GLY A 29 0.98 -4.25 -7.59
N GLY A 30 1.33 -5.33 -6.89
CA GLY A 30 2.27 -5.30 -5.77
C GLY A 30 3.73 -5.41 -6.21
N LEU A 31 4.65 -4.96 -5.35
CA LEU A 31 6.10 -5.10 -5.59
C LEU A 31 6.53 -6.56 -5.74
N ASP A 32 5.84 -7.49 -5.08
CA ASP A 32 6.01 -8.94 -5.20
C ASP A 32 5.66 -9.45 -6.61
N THR A 33 4.68 -8.83 -7.26
CA THR A 33 4.26 -9.16 -8.62
C THR A 33 5.20 -8.55 -9.66
N LEU A 34 5.74 -7.35 -9.37
CA LEU A 34 6.68 -6.65 -10.24
C LEU A 34 8.11 -7.20 -10.14
N LEU A 35 8.53 -7.71 -8.99
CA LEU A 35 9.91 -8.16 -8.79
C LEU A 35 10.33 -9.29 -9.76
N PRO A 36 9.50 -10.31 -10.07
CA PRO A 36 9.83 -11.31 -11.08
C PRO A 36 9.95 -10.77 -12.51
N THR A 37 9.20 -9.71 -12.86
CA THR A 37 9.21 -9.13 -14.22
C THR A 37 10.41 -8.21 -14.43
N VAL A 38 10.80 -7.46 -13.40
CA VAL A 38 11.92 -6.50 -13.43
C VAL A 38 13.25 -7.16 -13.03
N GLY A 39 13.21 -8.26 -12.27
CA GLY A 39 14.36 -8.98 -11.74
C GLY A 39 14.97 -8.31 -10.51
N ARG A 40 15.60 -7.13 -10.70
CA ARG A 40 16.15 -6.32 -9.59
C ARG A 40 15.86 -4.84 -9.83
N PHE A 41 15.39 -4.17 -8.79
CA PHE A 41 15.23 -2.72 -8.83
C PHE A 41 16.59 -2.02 -8.72
N PRO A 42 16.88 -1.01 -9.56
CA PRO A 42 18.04 -0.14 -9.37
C PRO A 42 17.97 0.60 -8.03
N GLU A 43 19.14 0.90 -7.45
CA GLU A 43 19.23 1.60 -6.15
C GLU A 43 18.40 2.90 -6.09
N PRO A 44 18.36 3.77 -7.11
CA PRO A 44 17.54 4.98 -7.05
C PRO A 44 16.03 4.69 -6.88
N ILE A 45 15.53 3.59 -7.43
CA ILE A 45 14.13 3.18 -7.31
C ILE A 45 13.86 2.63 -5.91
N ILE A 46 14.81 1.87 -5.35
CA ILE A 46 14.70 1.34 -3.99
C ILE A 46 14.61 2.47 -2.97
N VAL A 47 15.37 3.56 -3.16
CA VAL A 47 15.29 4.75 -2.28
C VAL A 47 13.88 5.35 -2.29
N LEU A 48 13.24 5.46 -3.46
CA LEU A 48 11.87 5.98 -3.58
C LEU A 48 10.84 5.06 -2.91
N ILE A 49 11.00 3.74 -3.05
CA ILE A 49 10.14 2.75 -2.39
C ILE A 49 10.30 2.88 -0.87
N ALA A 50 11.54 2.91 -0.37
CA ALA A 50 11.83 3.00 1.06
C ALA A 50 11.29 4.29 1.67
N ASP A 51 11.46 5.42 0.97
CA ASP A 51 10.91 6.71 1.39
C ASP A 51 9.37 6.66 1.46
N SER A 52 8.71 6.16 0.41
CA SER A 52 7.25 6.03 0.37
C SER A 52 6.70 5.14 1.50
N VAL A 53 7.34 4.00 1.77
CA VAL A 53 6.96 3.11 2.87
C VAL A 53 7.14 3.79 4.23
N THR A 54 8.26 4.51 4.41
CA THR A 54 8.54 5.21 5.68
C THR A 54 7.53 6.32 5.94
N GLN A 55 7.17 7.10 4.90
CA GLN A 55 6.14 8.14 5.01
C GLN A 55 4.76 7.54 5.31
N GLY A 56 4.41 6.39 4.70
CA GLY A 56 3.19 5.64 5.01
C GLY A 56 3.14 5.20 6.47
N LEU A 57 4.21 4.57 6.97
CA LEU A 57 4.32 4.14 8.38
C LEU A 57 4.24 5.33 9.35
N LEU A 58 4.91 6.44 9.02
CA LEU A 58 4.87 7.66 9.82
C LEU A 58 3.44 8.20 9.94
N PHE A 59 2.70 8.24 8.83
CA PHE A 59 1.29 8.66 8.82
C PHE A 59 0.42 7.75 9.68
N LEU A 60 0.57 6.43 9.56
CA LEU A 60 -0.18 5.45 10.37
C LEU A 60 0.11 5.61 11.88
N TRP A 61 1.34 5.95 12.25
CA TRP A 61 1.74 6.20 13.62
C TRP A 61 1.20 7.54 14.15
N GLN A 62 1.47 8.64 13.47
CA GLN A 62 1.22 9.99 13.98
C GLN A 62 -0.25 10.40 13.89
N GLU A 63 -0.90 10.12 12.76
CA GLU A 63 -2.26 10.61 12.51
C GLU A 63 -3.30 9.62 13.01
N LEU A 64 -3.05 8.32 12.81
CA LEU A 64 -4.01 7.27 13.11
C LEU A 64 -3.77 6.55 14.44
N HIS A 65 -2.57 6.65 15.03
CA HIS A 65 -2.21 6.00 16.30
C HIS A 65 -2.44 4.49 16.30
N ILE A 66 -2.28 3.84 15.14
CA ILE A 66 -2.48 2.38 14.97
C ILE A 66 -1.18 1.60 15.17
N LEU A 67 -0.03 2.27 15.00
CA LEU A 67 1.30 1.73 15.25
C LEU A 67 1.88 2.25 16.57
#